data_AF-A0AAE2NUT1-F1
#
_entry.id   AF-A0AAE2NUT1-F1
#
_cell.length_a   1.000
_cell.length_b   1.000
_cell.length_c   1.000
_cell.angle_alpha   90.00
_cell.angle_beta   90.00
_cell.angle_gamma   90.00
#
_symmetry.space_group_name_H-M   'P 1'
#
loop_
_entity.id
_entity.type
_entity.pdbx_description
1 polymer ?
#
loop_
_entity_poly.entity_id
_entity_poly.type
_entity_poly.pdbx_seq_one_letter_code
_entity_poly.pdbx_strand_id
1 'polypeptide(L)'
;MKKKLIGVLIIVCSVLMYSIGSHPLKNQRSTEEVLQSAWDEFGLFSYGIGETDPVISIGMDKTKSEEELRRYLNDNLSEEAKEEYKVEILKKDINILERQHEKYLGSNKAY
;
A
#
# COMPACT_ATOMS: atom_id res chain seq x y z
N MET A 1 5.09 22.38 -33.92
CA MET A 1 5.60 21.72 -32.69
C MET A 1 4.45 20.97 -32.05
N LYS A 2 4.45 19.62 -32.08
CA LYS A 2 3.34 18.79 -31.61
C LYS A 2 3.65 18.30 -30.18
N LYS A 3 2.89 18.77 -29.19
CA LYS A 3 3.03 18.35 -27.79
C LYS A 3 2.42 16.96 -27.66
N LYS A 4 3.22 15.94 -27.37
CA LYS A 4 2.73 14.59 -27.04
C LYS A 4 2.46 14.54 -25.54
N LEU A 5 1.18 14.58 -25.16
CA LEU A 5 0.76 14.28 -23.80
C LEU A 5 0.84 12.77 -23.61
N ILE A 6 1.81 12.32 -22.82
CA ILE A 6 1.92 10.93 -22.37
C ILE A 6 0.87 10.76 -21.28
N GLY A 7 -0.27 10.19 -21.65
CA GLY A 7 -1.34 9.86 -20.72
C GLY A 7 -0.88 8.72 -19.81
N VAL A 8 -0.77 9.00 -18.51
CA VAL A 8 -0.58 7.97 -17.49
C VAL A 8 -1.89 7.20 -17.38
N LEU A 9 -1.87 5.93 -17.80
CA LEU A 9 -3.01 5.02 -17.66
C LEU A 9 -2.98 4.44 -16.24
N ILE A 10 -3.67 5.07 -15.29
CA ILE A 10 -3.91 4.49 -13.97
C ILE A 10 -5.05 3.47 -14.12
N ILE A 11 -4.70 2.20 -14.28
CA ILE A 11 -5.68 1.10 -14.25
C ILE A 11 -6.01 0.83 -12.78
N VAL A 12 -7.03 1.50 -12.26
CA VAL A 12 -7.69 1.10 -11.01
C VAL A 12 -8.59 -0.09 -11.34
N CYS A 13 -8.06 -1.31 -11.20
CA CYS A 13 -8.88 -2.53 -11.26
C CYS A 13 -9.81 -2.57 -10.03
N SER A 14 -11.00 -2.00 -10.20
CA SER A 14 -12.07 -2.00 -9.20
C SER A 14 -12.86 -3.30 -9.32
N VAL A 15 -12.34 -4.40 -8.78
CA VAL A 15 -13.14 -5.62 -8.57
C VAL A 15 -13.58 -5.66 -7.11
N LEU A 16 -14.47 -4.74 -6.74
CA LEU A 16 -15.17 -4.81 -5.46
C LEU A 16 -16.44 -5.62 -5.66
N MET A 17 -16.35 -6.93 -5.41
CA MET A 17 -17.52 -7.75 -5.18
C MET A 17 -18.14 -7.34 -3.84
N TYR A 18 -19.21 -6.57 -3.92
CA TYR A 18 -20.09 -6.24 -2.80
C TYR A 18 -20.60 -7.52 -2.13
N SER A 19 -20.18 -7.76 -0.89
CA SER A 19 -20.84 -8.69 0.03
C SER A 19 -21.42 -7.91 1.21
N ILE A 20 -22.59 -8.37 1.63
CA ILE A 20 -23.62 -7.67 2.39
C ILE A 20 -23.27 -7.59 3.88
N GLY A 21 -23.38 -6.38 4.46
CA GLY A 21 -23.32 -6.16 5.92
C GLY A 21 -23.57 -4.69 6.26
N SER A 22 -24.83 -4.33 6.51
CA SER A 22 -25.27 -2.96 6.78
C SER A 22 -25.00 -2.54 8.23
N HIS A 23 -24.00 -1.70 8.46
CA HIS A 23 -23.94 -0.76 9.59
C HIS A 23 -23.51 0.63 9.08
N PRO A 24 -24.28 1.71 9.32
CA PRO A 24 -23.88 3.05 8.88
C PRO A 24 -22.89 3.62 9.88
N LEU A 25 -21.64 3.20 9.82
CA LEU A 25 -20.56 3.89 10.53
C LEU A 25 -20.14 5.10 9.70
N LYS A 26 -20.93 6.17 9.82
CA LYS A 26 -20.67 7.45 9.13
C LYS A 26 -19.24 7.93 9.45
N ASN A 27 -18.38 7.88 8.44
CA ASN A 27 -17.02 8.44 8.36
C ASN A 27 -15.84 7.62 8.92
N GLN A 28 -15.94 6.31 9.10
CA GLN A 28 -14.71 5.52 9.30
C GLN A 28 -14.03 5.29 7.94
N ARG A 29 -12.77 5.71 7.82
CA ARG A 29 -11.96 5.43 6.61
C ARG A 29 -11.82 3.92 6.44
N SER A 30 -11.87 3.44 5.20
CA SER A 30 -11.54 2.04 4.93
C SER A 30 -10.07 1.75 5.24
N THR A 31 -9.71 0.49 5.43
CA THR A 31 -8.32 0.06 5.61
C THR A 31 -7.44 0.56 4.46
N GLU A 32 -7.93 0.48 3.23
CA GLU A 32 -7.26 1.00 2.04
C GLU A 32 -7.07 2.51 2.10
N GLU A 33 -8.08 3.28 2.50
CA GLU A 33 -7.96 4.74 2.63
C GLU A 33 -6.94 5.15 3.69
N VAL A 34 -6.87 4.41 4.80
CA VAL A 34 -5.87 4.61 5.86
C VAL A 34 -4.46 4.35 5.33
N LEU A 35 -4.25 3.22 4.64
CA LEU A 35 -2.96 2.84 4.05
C LEU A 35 -2.55 3.79 2.92
N GLN A 36 -3.51 4.23 2.09
CA GLN A 36 -3.27 5.18 1.02
C GLN A 36 -2.86 6.56 1.56
N SER A 37 -3.45 6.99 2.68
CA SER A 37 -3.06 8.22 3.37
C SER A 37 -1.67 8.12 4.00
N ALA A 38 -1.28 6.92 4.46
CA ALA A 38 0.04 6.67 5.03
C ALA A 38 1.17 6.61 3.98
N TRP A 39 0.83 6.46 2.70
CA TRP A 39 1.80 6.15 1.64
C TRP A 39 2.97 7.14 1.58
N ASP A 40 2.69 8.42 1.34
CA ASP A 40 3.73 9.44 1.19
C ASP A 40 4.34 9.84 2.54
N GLU A 41 3.53 9.94 3.59
CA GLU A 41 3.95 10.39 4.91
C GLU A 41 5.02 9.46 5.51
N PHE A 42 4.74 8.15 5.48
CA PHE A 42 5.58 7.13 6.08
C PHE A 42 6.53 6.46 5.07
N GLY A 43 6.56 6.92 3.81
CA GLY A 43 7.44 6.41 2.77
C GLY A 43 7.18 4.94 2.46
N LEU A 44 5.91 4.59 2.28
CA LEU A 44 5.52 3.26 1.83
C LEU A 44 5.85 3.11 0.35
N PHE A 45 6.34 1.95 -0.04
CA PHE A 45 6.52 1.59 -1.46
C PHE A 45 5.65 0.41 -1.88
N SER A 46 4.99 -0.25 -0.92
CA SER A 46 4.03 -1.31 -1.19
C SER A 46 3.12 -1.51 0.03
N TYR A 47 1.86 -1.85 -0.21
CA TYR A 47 1.03 -2.52 0.79
C TYR A 47 0.16 -3.57 0.12
N GLY A 48 -0.33 -4.52 0.90
CA GLY A 48 -1.33 -5.51 0.49
C GLY A 48 -2.18 -5.94 1.67
N ILE A 49 -3.46 -6.16 1.42
CA ILE A 49 -4.42 -6.70 2.38
C ILE A 49 -4.72 -8.11 1.92
N GLY A 50 -4.37 -9.10 2.74
CA GLY A 50 -4.60 -10.49 2.38
C GLY A 50 -6.08 -10.86 2.50
N GLU A 51 -6.67 -11.38 1.42
CA GLU A 51 -8.06 -11.83 1.38
C GLU A 51 -8.26 -13.17 2.09
N THR A 52 -7.29 -14.08 1.98
CA THR A 52 -7.36 -15.44 2.58
C THR A 52 -6.58 -15.56 3.87
N ASP A 53 -5.45 -14.85 3.96
CA ASP A 53 -4.66 -14.73 5.17
C ASP A 53 -4.83 -13.30 5.67
N PRO A 54 -5.39 -13.07 6.88
CA PRO A 54 -5.73 -11.74 7.33
C PRO A 54 -4.47 -11.01 7.83
N VAL A 55 -3.63 -10.63 6.86
CA VAL A 55 -2.37 -9.93 7.07
C VAL A 55 -2.34 -8.69 6.20
N ILE A 56 -2.11 -7.55 6.84
CA ILE A 56 -1.73 -6.32 6.15
C ILE A 56 -0.20 -6.32 6.04
N SER A 57 0.29 -6.53 4.82
CA SER A 57 1.72 -6.51 4.50
C SER A 57 2.12 -5.13 4.03
N ILE A 58 3.12 -4.50 4.65
CA ILE A 58 3.57 -3.15 4.32
C ILE A 58 5.08 -3.16 4.05
N GLY A 59 5.48 -2.59 2.93
CA GLY A 59 6.87 -2.27 2.61
C GLY A 59 7.12 -0.78 2.79
N MET A 60 8.10 -0.43 3.63
CA MET A 60 8.42 0.97 3.94
C MET A 60 9.92 1.27 3.81
N ASP A 61 10.25 2.52 3.51
CA ASP A 61 11.63 2.99 3.49
C ASP A 61 12.30 2.78 4.85
N LYS A 62 13.52 2.22 4.84
CA LYS A 62 14.29 1.94 6.05
C LYS A 62 14.58 3.18 6.91
N THR A 63 14.62 4.36 6.29
CA THR A 63 14.94 5.65 6.93
C THR A 63 13.75 6.24 7.70
N LYS A 64 12.53 5.77 7.41
CA LYS A 64 11.30 6.21 8.06
C LYS A 64 11.05 5.43 9.35
N SER A 65 10.26 6.00 10.26
CA SER A 65 9.96 5.41 11.57
C SER A 65 8.84 4.37 11.47
N GLU A 66 9.17 3.11 11.78
CA GLU A 66 8.15 2.05 11.89
C GLU A 66 7.22 2.30 13.08
N GLU A 67 7.74 2.84 14.18
CA GLU A 67 6.96 3.12 15.38
C GLU A 67 5.88 4.19 15.14
N GLU A 68 6.20 5.23 14.37
CA GLU A 68 5.24 6.27 14.01
C GLU A 68 4.16 5.71 13.07
N LEU A 69 4.54 4.88 12.09
CA LEU A 69 3.57 4.18 11.25
C LEU A 69 2.64 3.28 12.07
N ARG A 70 3.17 2.51 13.03
CA ARG A 70 2.36 1.65 13.91
C ARG A 70 1.38 2.46 14.76
N ARG A 71 1.80 3.60 15.29
CA ARG A 71 0.90 4.53 16.01
C ARG A 71 -0.18 5.07 15.11
N TYR A 72 0.18 5.56 13.92
CA TYR A 72 -0.79 6.03 12.93
C TYR A 72 -1.83 4.96 12.57
N LEU A 73 -1.39 3.73 12.29
CA LEU A 73 -2.30 2.62 11.97
C LEU A 73 -3.22 2.29 13.14
N ASN A 74 -2.70 2.27 14.37
CA ASN A 74 -3.51 2.03 15.56
C ASN A 74 -4.61 3.08 15.75
N ASP A 75 -4.29 4.34 15.48
CA ASP A 75 -5.18 5.48 15.69
C ASP A 75 -6.22 5.66 14.57
N ASN A 76 -5.95 5.13 13.36
CA ASN A 76 -6.77 5.37 12.17
C ASN A 76 -7.50 4.12 11.64
N LEU A 77 -7.00 2.91 11.90
CA LEU A 77 -7.72 1.67 11.55
C LEU A 77 -8.92 1.45 12.46
N SER A 78 -9.95 0.80 11.92
CA SER A 78 -11.09 0.37 12.72
C SER A 78 -10.69 -0.67 13.76
N GLU A 79 -11.44 -0.74 14.87
CA GLU A 79 -11.25 -1.83 15.85
C GLU A 79 -11.41 -3.19 15.17
N GLU A 80 -12.41 -3.33 14.30
CA GLU A 80 -12.62 -4.54 13.49
C GLU A 80 -11.39 -4.90 12.66
N ALA A 81 -10.80 -3.94 11.93
CA ALA A 81 -9.59 -4.19 11.15
C ALA A 81 -8.37 -4.53 12.02
N LYS A 82 -8.26 -3.96 13.22
CA LYS A 82 -7.18 -4.26 14.17
C LYS A 82 -7.32 -5.65 14.80
N GLU A 83 -8.54 -6.14 14.96
CA GLU A 83 -8.83 -7.50 15.43
C GLU A 83 -8.68 -8.54 14.31
N GLU A 84 -9.13 -8.21 13.11
CA GLU A 84 -9.09 -9.09 11.95
C GLU A 84 -7.66 -9.29 11.44
N TYR A 85 -6.92 -8.19 11.21
CA TYR A 85 -5.65 -8.24 10.49
C TYR A 85 -4.42 -8.15 11.40
N LYS A 86 -3.46 -9.03 11.16
CA LYS A 86 -2.09 -8.86 11.64
C LYS A 86 -1.33 -7.88 10.73
N VAL A 87 -0.61 -6.93 11.32
CA VAL A 87 0.23 -5.99 10.55
C VAL A 87 1.69 -6.46 10.51
N GLU A 88 2.20 -6.72 9.31
CA GLU A 88 3.60 -7.05 9.04
C GLU A 88 4.29 -5.92 8.27
N ILE A 89 5.42 -5.46 8.78
CA ILE A 89 6.16 -4.31 8.21
C ILE A 89 7.57 -4.77 7.82
N LEU A 90 7.90 -4.59 6.55
CA LEU A 90 9.22 -4.87 5.98
C LEU A 90 9.93 -3.56 5.63
N LYS A 91 11.02 -3.26 6.33
CA LYS A 91 11.86 -2.09 6.04
C LYS A 91 12.91 -2.42 4.99
N LYS A 92 12.97 -1.64 3.90
CA LYS A 92 14.01 -1.77 2.87
C LYS A 92 14.51 -0.40 2.37
N ASP A 93 15.73 -0.39 1.85
CA ASP A 93 16.27 0.77 1.14
C ASP A 93 15.67 0.84 -0.26
N ILE A 94 14.88 1.88 -0.53
CA ILE A 94 14.20 2.03 -1.81
C ILE A 94 15.19 2.15 -2.98
N ASN A 95 16.35 2.77 -2.76
CA ASN A 95 17.40 2.89 -3.78
C ASN A 95 18.05 1.53 -4.12
N ILE A 96 17.98 0.56 -3.21
CA ILE A 96 18.41 -0.81 -3.50
C ILE A 96 17.34 -1.50 -4.35
N LEU A 97 16.07 -1.32 -4.03
CA LEU A 97 14.94 -1.89 -4.79
C LEU A 97 14.91 -1.35 -6.23
N GLU A 98 15.06 -0.03 -6.41
CA GLU A 98 15.11 0.60 -7.73
C GLU A 98 16.27 0.05 -8.57
N ARG A 99 17.49 -0.01 -8.02
CA ARG A 99 18.64 -0.58 -8.73
C ARG A 99 18.46 -2.06 -9.06
N GLN A 100 17.79 -2.83 -8.21
CA GLN A 100 17.45 -4.23 -8.50
C GLN A 100 16.43 -4.32 -9.66
N HIS A 101 15.43 -3.45 -9.65
CA HIS A 101 14.43 -3.38 -10.71
C HIS A 101 15.04 -2.96 -12.05
N GLU A 102 15.92 -1.94 -12.07
CA GLU A 102 16.66 -1.52 -13.26
C GLU A 102 17.52 -2.66 -13.84
N LYS A 103 18.24 -3.39 -12.98
CA LYS A 103 19.02 -4.56 -13.40
C LYS A 103 18.15 -5.65 -14.01
N TYR A 104 17.00 -5.94 -13.41
CA TYR A 104 16.04 -6.91 -13.93
C TYR A 104 15.49 -6.51 -15.31
N LEU A 105 15.11 -5.23 -15.47
CA LEU A 105 14.67 -4.71 -16.76
C LEU A 105 15.78 -4.73 -17.82
N GLY A 106 17.03 -4.51 -17.42
CA GLY A 106 18.20 -4.60 -18.28
C GLY A 106 18.48 -6.03 -18.76
N SER A 107 18.40 -7.03 -17.88
CA SER A 107 18.63 -8.43 -18.22
C SER A 107 17.56 -9.00 -19.15
N ASN A 108 16.30 -8.59 -19.02
CA ASN A 108 15.21 -9.09 -19.84
C ASN A 108 15.17 -8.51 -21.26
N LYS A 109 15.86 -7.40 -21.52
CA LYS A 109 15.97 -6.80 -22.87
C LYS A 109 17.06 -7.44 -23.74
N ALA A 110 17.88 -8.33 -23.16
CA ALA A 110 18.99 -8.98 -23.85
C ALA A 110 18.61 -10.31 -24.54
N TYR A 111 17.32 -10.66 -24.56
CA TYR A 111 16.76 -11.84 -25.23
C TYR A 111 15.81 -11.44 -26.36
#